data_AF-A0A839NTD5-F1
#
_entry.id   AF-A0A839NTD5-F1
#
_cell.length_a   1.000
_cell.length_b   1.000
_cell.length_c   1.000
_cell.angle_alpha   90.00
_cell.angle_beta   90.00
_cell.angle_gamma   90.00
#
_symmetry.space_group_name_H-M   'P 1'
#
loop_
_entity.id
_entity.type
_entity.pdbx_description
1 polymer ?
#
loop_
_entity_poly.entity_id
_entity_poly.type
_entity_poly.pdbx_seq_one_letter_code
_entity_poly.pdbx_strand_id
1 'polypeptide(L)'
;MKFNKLFVAVAVCGSSLLASCNYQTGLDNQYKNSRASLADGDAYAMFKFVGEQGNYLMNLAKFAESKSTSAETKALSAKIQESYSTILPQLDSLALSLHVNDAMRGVPAFQAPVALGADSTAAFNDKAYTHLVAEIQAEVNKKLTKESHNTNAAVNHFSHESLEKLQEVYKLAGGKVDEHAHH
;
A
#
# COMPACT_ATOMS: atom_id res chain seq x y z
N MET A 1 -29.71 61.93 38.88
CA MET A 1 -28.38 61.74 38.24
C MET A 1 -28.13 60.24 38.20
N LYS A 2 -28.30 59.59 37.05
CA LYS A 2 -27.29 59.26 36.00
C LYS A 2 -26.41 58.06 36.35
N PHE A 3 -26.62 56.98 35.60
CA PHE A 3 -25.81 55.77 35.46
C PHE A 3 -24.40 56.07 34.91
N ASN A 4 -23.41 55.27 35.33
CA ASN A 4 -22.21 54.88 34.56
C ASN A 4 -21.72 53.55 35.19
N LYS A 5 -22.01 52.37 34.65
CA LYS A 5 -21.36 51.72 33.50
C LYS A 5 -19.84 51.88 33.49
N LEU A 6 -19.15 51.14 34.34
CA LEU A 6 -17.79 50.65 34.10
C LEU A 6 -17.61 49.43 35.03
N PHE A 7 -16.84 48.42 34.64
CA PHE A 7 -16.60 47.13 35.33
C PHE A 7 -17.46 45.91 34.96
N VAL A 8 -18.08 45.90 33.77
CA VAL A 8 -18.42 44.64 33.08
C VAL A 8 -17.69 44.61 31.74
N ALA A 9 -16.35 44.56 31.78
CA ALA A 9 -15.52 44.45 30.58
C ALA A 9 -14.12 43.89 30.89
N VAL A 10 -13.98 42.95 31.82
CA VAL A 10 -12.76 42.12 31.95
C VAL A 10 -13.18 40.70 32.35
N ALA A 11 -14.07 40.11 31.56
CA ALA A 11 -14.44 38.69 31.70
C ALA A 11 -14.51 37.97 30.35
N VAL A 12 -13.90 38.56 29.30
CA VAL A 12 -13.82 37.96 27.96
C VAL A 12 -12.45 38.29 27.34
N CYS A 13 -11.36 37.87 28.00
CA CYS A 13 -10.03 37.85 27.38
C CYS A 13 -9.15 36.68 27.89
N GLY A 14 -9.71 35.74 28.66
CA GLY A 14 -8.92 34.68 29.31
C GLY A 14 -9.28 33.25 28.94
N SER A 15 -10.44 32.99 28.31
CA SER A 15 -10.97 31.61 28.18
C SER A 15 -11.19 31.12 26.74
N SER A 16 -10.86 31.90 25.71
CA SER A 16 -11.01 31.47 24.30
C SER A 16 -9.71 31.09 23.59
N LEU A 17 -8.54 31.15 24.23
CA LEU A 17 -7.26 30.83 23.59
C LEU A 17 -6.85 29.35 23.61
N LEU A 18 -7.70 28.44 24.10
CA LEU A 18 -7.39 26.99 24.10
C LEU A 18 -8.24 26.15 23.15
N ALA A 19 -9.10 26.77 22.33
CA ALA A 19 -9.91 26.03 21.36
C ALA A 19 -9.24 25.86 19.98
N SER A 20 -8.06 26.45 19.72
CA SER A 20 -7.37 26.36 18.42
C SER A 20 -6.23 25.34 18.36
N CYS A 21 -5.97 24.62 19.45
CA CYS A 21 -4.88 23.65 19.50
C CYS A 21 -5.44 22.28 19.89
N ASN A 22 -6.21 21.66 19.00
CA ASN A 22 -6.22 20.20 19.03
C ASN A 22 -4.81 19.77 18.63
N TYR A 23 -3.95 19.53 19.63
CA TYR A 23 -2.55 19.15 19.45
C TYR A 23 -2.42 18.03 18.42
N GLN A 24 -3.35 17.06 18.48
CA GLN A 24 -3.42 15.97 17.52
C GLN A 24 -3.70 16.46 16.10
N THR A 25 -4.68 17.34 15.90
CA THR A 25 -4.94 17.94 14.57
C THR A 25 -3.77 18.78 14.06
N GLY A 26 -3.07 19.50 14.95
CA GLY A 26 -1.86 20.25 14.60
C GLY A 26 -0.70 19.35 14.20
N LEU A 27 -0.53 18.22 14.89
CA LEU A 27 0.47 17.19 14.61
C LEU A 27 0.16 16.48 13.29
N ASP A 28 -1.09 16.05 13.09
CA ASP A 28 -1.56 15.37 11.88
C ASP A 28 -1.40 16.28 10.64
N ASN A 29 -1.71 17.57 10.78
CA ASN A 29 -1.50 18.54 9.70
C ASN A 29 -0.01 18.79 9.43
N GLN A 30 0.84 18.78 10.46
CA GLN A 30 2.28 18.85 10.27
C GLN A 30 2.80 17.61 9.56
N TYR A 31 2.40 16.40 9.94
CA TYR A 31 2.83 15.17 9.26
C TYR A 31 2.38 15.13 7.79
N LYS A 32 1.14 15.53 7.52
CA LYS A 32 0.61 15.67 6.15
C LYS A 32 1.44 16.62 5.29
N ASN A 33 1.92 17.73 5.86
CA ASN A 33 2.62 18.78 5.11
C ASN A 33 4.16 18.66 5.12
N SER A 34 4.74 17.95 6.09
CA SER A 34 6.20 17.83 6.27
C SER A 34 6.82 16.58 5.64
N ARG A 35 6.00 15.66 5.11
CA ARG A 35 6.42 14.30 4.69
C ARG A 35 7.06 13.49 5.84
N ALA A 36 6.79 13.84 7.09
CA ALA A 36 7.20 13.02 8.22
C ALA A 36 6.26 11.82 8.36
N SER A 37 6.83 10.64 8.55
CA SER A 37 6.10 9.37 8.74
C SER A 37 6.37 8.81 10.13
N LEU A 38 5.39 8.10 10.67
CA LEU A 38 5.50 7.31 11.89
C LEU A 38 5.99 5.87 11.62
N ALA A 39 6.09 5.47 10.35
CA ALA A 39 6.71 4.21 9.97
C ALA A 39 8.23 4.31 10.11
N ASP A 40 8.86 3.25 10.62
CA ASP A 40 10.32 3.12 10.50
C ASP A 40 10.73 3.01 9.01
N GLY A 41 12.03 3.12 8.75
CA GLY A 41 12.55 3.17 7.39
C GLY A 41 12.23 1.92 6.56
N ASP A 42 12.17 0.75 7.18
CA ASP A 42 11.90 -0.52 6.50
C ASP A 42 10.40 -0.68 6.21
N ALA A 43 9.55 -0.37 7.19
CA ALA A 43 8.10 -0.31 7.01
C ALA A 43 7.71 0.73 5.94
N TYR A 44 8.33 1.92 5.95
CA TYR A 44 8.12 2.94 4.91
C TYR A 44 8.49 2.41 3.52
N ALA A 45 9.64 1.72 3.40
CA ALA A 45 10.05 1.10 2.15
C ALA A 45 9.09 -0.01 1.70
N MET A 46 8.53 -0.79 2.63
CA MET A 46 7.50 -1.78 2.36
C MET A 46 6.22 -1.13 1.83
N PHE A 47 5.69 -0.08 2.50
CA PHE A 47 4.50 0.63 2.03
C PHE A 47 4.63 1.16 0.62
N LYS A 48 5.80 1.72 0.30
CA LYS A 48 6.10 2.21 -1.04
C LYS A 48 6.14 1.07 -2.05
N PHE A 49 6.96 0.05 -1.78
CA PHE A 49 7.22 -1.02 -2.74
C PHE A 49 5.96 -1.87 -2.99
N VAL A 50 5.28 -2.31 -1.94
CA VAL A 50 4.08 -3.16 -2.06
C VAL A 50 2.93 -2.37 -2.69
N GLY A 51 2.80 -1.08 -2.37
CA GLY A 51 1.78 -0.22 -2.98
C GLY A 51 2.01 -0.01 -4.48
N GLU A 52 3.25 0.24 -4.87
CA GLU A 52 3.65 0.39 -6.28
C GLU A 52 3.47 -0.91 -7.06
N GLN A 53 4.09 -1.99 -6.58
CA GLN A 53 4.09 -3.27 -7.29
C GLN A 53 2.72 -3.96 -7.25
N GLY A 54 1.94 -3.82 -6.18
CA GLY A 54 0.58 -4.35 -6.13
C GLY A 54 -0.34 -3.69 -7.15
N ASN A 55 -0.30 -2.37 -7.28
CA ASN A 55 -1.05 -1.66 -8.32
C ASN A 55 -0.55 -2.02 -9.73
N TYR A 56 0.76 -2.17 -9.91
CA TYR A 56 1.35 -2.62 -11.17
C TYR A 56 0.84 -4.02 -11.55
N LEU A 57 0.89 -4.98 -10.62
CA LEU A 57 0.43 -6.35 -10.83
C LEU A 57 -1.07 -6.41 -11.15
N MET A 58 -1.91 -5.61 -10.50
CA MET A 58 -3.34 -5.54 -10.84
C MET A 58 -3.58 -5.10 -12.29
N ASN A 59 -2.83 -4.10 -12.76
CA ASN A 59 -2.95 -3.64 -14.15
C ASN A 59 -2.34 -4.63 -15.14
N LEU A 60 -1.23 -5.26 -14.76
CA LEU A 60 -0.58 -6.30 -15.55
C LEU A 60 -1.49 -7.52 -15.73
N ALA A 61 -2.19 -7.94 -14.68
CA ALA A 61 -3.15 -9.04 -14.69
C ALA A 61 -4.32 -8.75 -15.65
N LYS A 62 -4.90 -7.53 -15.59
CA LYS A 62 -5.95 -7.10 -16.54
C LYS A 62 -5.45 -7.09 -17.99
N PHE A 63 -4.22 -6.61 -18.20
CA PHE A 63 -3.59 -6.66 -19.52
C PHE A 63 -3.44 -8.10 -20.01
N ALA A 64 -2.91 -9.01 -19.18
CA ALA A 64 -2.73 -10.41 -19.50
C ALA A 64 -4.05 -11.13 -19.80
N GLU A 65 -5.11 -10.91 -19.00
CA GLU A 65 -6.44 -11.48 -19.25
C GLU A 65 -7.02 -11.06 -20.59
N SER A 66 -6.79 -9.81 -21.00
CA SER A 66 -7.28 -9.28 -22.28
C SER A 66 -6.53 -9.83 -23.50
N LYS A 67 -5.35 -10.43 -23.30
CA LYS A 67 -4.44 -10.82 -24.38
C LYS A 67 -4.21 -12.33 -24.46
N SER A 68 -4.19 -13.02 -23.33
CA SER A 68 -3.88 -14.44 -23.25
C SER A 68 -5.10 -15.32 -23.55
N THR A 69 -4.84 -16.48 -24.17
CA THR A 69 -5.79 -17.58 -24.29
C THR A 69 -5.51 -18.73 -23.33
N SER A 70 -4.40 -18.70 -22.58
CA SER A 70 -4.04 -19.75 -21.60
C SER A 70 -4.97 -19.70 -20.38
N ALA A 71 -5.43 -20.88 -19.96
CA ALA A 71 -6.23 -21.02 -18.75
C ALA A 71 -5.41 -20.72 -17.49
N GLU A 72 -4.14 -21.13 -17.48
CA GLU A 72 -3.19 -20.90 -16.40
C GLU A 72 -2.89 -19.41 -16.21
N THR A 73 -2.62 -18.67 -17.29
CA THR A 73 -2.42 -17.22 -17.25
C THR A 73 -3.65 -16.49 -16.72
N LYS A 74 -4.85 -16.90 -17.15
CA LYS A 74 -6.11 -16.33 -16.66
C LYS A 74 -6.35 -16.64 -15.18
N ALA A 75 -6.06 -17.86 -14.74
CA ALA A 75 -6.17 -18.24 -13.33
C ALA A 75 -5.20 -17.43 -12.45
N LEU A 76 -3.94 -17.29 -12.86
CA LEU A 76 -2.96 -16.46 -12.16
C LEU A 76 -3.41 -14.99 -12.09
N SER A 77 -3.88 -14.45 -13.21
CA SER A 77 -4.36 -13.05 -13.29
C SER A 77 -5.58 -12.79 -12.41
N ALA A 78 -6.55 -13.72 -12.40
CA ALA A 78 -7.71 -13.64 -11.53
C ALA A 78 -7.30 -13.66 -10.05
N LYS A 79 -6.35 -14.53 -9.69
CA LYS A 79 -5.85 -14.62 -8.31
C LYS A 79 -5.10 -13.35 -7.88
N ILE A 80 -4.29 -12.76 -8.75
CA ILE A 80 -3.64 -11.47 -8.49
C ILE A 80 -4.71 -10.40 -8.18
N GLN A 81 -5.74 -10.31 -9.02
CA GLN A 81 -6.81 -9.33 -8.83
C GLN A 81 -7.57 -9.56 -7.51
N GLU A 82 -7.90 -10.82 -7.19
CA GLU A 82 -8.54 -11.21 -5.94
C GLU A 82 -7.68 -10.79 -4.73
N SER A 83 -6.43 -11.25 -4.65
CA SER A 83 -5.55 -11.00 -3.50
C SER A 83 -5.25 -9.51 -3.31
N TYR A 84 -4.84 -8.81 -4.38
CA TYR A 84 -4.46 -7.40 -4.27
C TYR A 84 -5.66 -6.46 -4.09
N SER A 85 -6.87 -6.84 -4.51
CA SER A 85 -8.09 -6.06 -4.21
C SER A 85 -8.39 -5.96 -2.71
N THR A 86 -7.92 -6.93 -1.92
CA THR A 86 -8.03 -6.92 -0.46
C THR A 86 -6.81 -6.28 0.20
N ILE A 87 -5.61 -6.58 -0.28
CA ILE A 87 -4.35 -6.12 0.32
C ILE A 87 -4.15 -4.61 0.15
N LEU A 88 -4.41 -4.05 -1.04
CA LEU A 88 -4.12 -2.64 -1.30
C LEU A 88 -4.94 -1.68 -0.42
N PRO A 89 -6.26 -1.86 -0.23
CA PRO A 89 -7.01 -1.02 0.71
C PRO A 89 -6.52 -1.13 2.15
N GLN A 90 -6.10 -2.32 2.59
CA GLN A 90 -5.54 -2.53 3.93
C GLN A 90 -4.18 -1.83 4.08
N LEU A 91 -3.33 -1.94 3.06
CA LEU A 91 -2.05 -1.24 2.98
C LEU A 91 -2.25 0.28 3.03
N ASP A 92 -3.20 0.81 2.27
CA ASP A 92 -3.52 2.23 2.21
C ASP A 92 -4.02 2.76 3.57
N SER A 93 -4.92 2.03 4.22
CA SER A 93 -5.42 2.37 5.55
C SER A 93 -4.30 2.40 6.58
N LEU A 94 -3.44 1.37 6.58
CA LEU A 94 -2.30 1.30 7.49
C LEU A 94 -1.27 2.41 7.20
N ALA A 95 -0.92 2.62 5.94
CA ALA A 95 -0.03 3.68 5.50
C ALA A 95 -0.52 5.06 5.98
N LEU A 96 -1.82 5.35 5.81
CA LEU A 96 -2.43 6.59 6.30
C LEU A 96 -2.34 6.72 7.82
N SER A 97 -2.57 5.66 8.58
CA SER A 97 -2.43 5.69 10.05
C SER A 97 -0.99 5.93 10.52
N LEU A 98 0.00 5.60 9.67
CA LEU A 98 1.43 5.85 9.89
C LEU A 98 1.94 7.09 9.14
N HIS A 99 1.03 7.93 8.66
CA HIS A 99 1.32 9.17 7.94
C HIS A 99 2.20 8.99 6.69
N VAL A 100 2.13 7.82 6.06
CA VAL A 100 2.66 7.53 4.73
C VAL A 100 1.57 7.86 3.71
N ASN A 101 1.63 9.06 3.13
CA ASN A 101 0.64 9.50 2.14
C ASN A 101 0.97 9.06 0.71
N ASP A 102 0.00 9.15 -0.20
CA ASP A 102 0.13 8.72 -1.60
C ASP A 102 1.24 9.46 -2.36
N ALA A 103 1.41 10.75 -2.09
CA ALA A 103 2.49 11.56 -2.68
C ALA A 103 3.88 11.10 -2.24
N MET A 104 4.00 10.48 -1.07
CA MET A 104 5.24 9.88 -0.58
C MET A 104 5.52 8.51 -1.21
N ARG A 105 4.49 7.78 -1.62
CA ARG A 105 4.65 6.47 -2.27
C ARG A 105 5.03 6.62 -3.74
N GLY A 106 4.40 7.55 -4.46
CA GLY A 106 4.75 7.87 -5.85
C GLY A 106 4.57 6.68 -6.78
N VAL A 107 3.34 6.41 -7.20
CA VAL A 107 3.01 5.27 -8.08
C VAL A 107 3.17 5.70 -9.54
N PRO A 108 4.09 5.11 -10.32
CA PRO A 108 4.19 5.39 -11.75
C PRO A 108 2.95 4.90 -12.50
N ALA A 109 2.61 5.56 -13.61
CA ALA A 109 1.56 5.10 -14.50
C ALA A 109 1.90 3.71 -15.07
N PHE A 110 0.90 2.84 -15.19
CA PHE A 110 1.10 1.51 -15.74
C PHE A 110 1.60 1.56 -17.19
N GLN A 111 2.65 0.79 -17.47
CA GLN A 111 3.16 0.53 -18.80
C GLN A 111 3.32 -0.97 -18.99
N ALA A 112 2.66 -1.50 -20.02
CA ALA A 112 2.79 -2.89 -20.40
C ALA A 112 4.23 -3.18 -20.88
N PRO A 113 4.90 -4.21 -20.35
CA PRO A 113 6.25 -4.54 -20.80
C PRO A 113 6.26 -4.98 -22.25
N VAL A 114 7.20 -4.45 -23.02
CA VAL A 114 7.42 -4.84 -24.44
C VAL A 114 7.62 -6.35 -24.57
N ALA A 115 8.30 -6.98 -23.60
CA ALA A 115 8.55 -8.42 -23.56
C ALA A 115 7.27 -9.29 -23.50
N LEU A 116 6.12 -8.71 -23.12
CA LEU A 116 4.84 -9.41 -23.08
C LEU A 116 4.02 -9.28 -24.37
N GLY A 117 4.53 -8.58 -25.38
CA GLY A 117 3.78 -8.27 -26.59
C GLY A 117 2.87 -7.05 -26.39
N ALA A 118 3.43 -5.94 -25.88
CA ALA A 118 2.70 -4.69 -25.71
C ALA A 118 2.28 -4.05 -27.06
N ASP A 119 2.97 -4.38 -28.15
CA ASP A 119 2.57 -3.99 -29.50
C ASP A 119 1.34 -4.78 -29.95
N SER A 120 0.40 -4.09 -30.61
CA SER A 120 -0.80 -4.66 -31.22
C SER A 120 -0.54 -5.84 -32.15
N THR A 121 0.64 -5.94 -32.77
CA THR A 121 0.99 -7.03 -33.71
C THR A 121 1.75 -8.18 -33.06
N ALA A 122 2.20 -8.03 -31.81
CA ALA A 122 2.97 -9.05 -31.11
C ALA A 122 2.04 -10.03 -30.38
N ALA A 123 2.34 -11.33 -30.50
CA ALA A 123 1.65 -12.34 -29.71
C ALA A 123 1.99 -12.18 -28.23
N PHE A 124 1.00 -12.39 -27.36
CA PHE A 124 1.21 -12.35 -25.92
C PHE A 124 2.15 -13.46 -25.47
N ASN A 125 3.08 -13.15 -24.57
CA ASN A 125 4.05 -14.11 -24.06
C ASN A 125 3.69 -14.55 -22.64
N ASP A 126 2.90 -15.63 -22.54
CA ASP A 126 2.46 -16.20 -21.26
C ASP A 126 3.62 -16.56 -20.34
N LYS A 127 4.71 -17.13 -20.89
CA LYS A 127 5.87 -17.53 -20.08
C LYS A 127 6.59 -16.32 -19.50
N ALA A 128 6.76 -15.26 -20.27
CA ALA A 128 7.36 -14.02 -19.79
C ALA A 128 6.48 -13.33 -18.75
N TYR A 129 5.15 -13.41 -18.90
CA TYR A 129 4.21 -12.89 -17.92
C TYR A 129 4.35 -13.63 -16.58
N THR A 130 4.26 -14.95 -16.59
CA THR A 130 4.39 -15.78 -15.38
C THR A 130 5.73 -15.55 -14.68
N HIS A 131 6.83 -15.46 -15.44
CA HIS A 131 8.15 -15.16 -14.88
C HIS A 131 8.20 -13.78 -14.22
N LEU A 132 7.71 -12.74 -14.90
CA LEU A 132 7.70 -11.37 -14.37
C LEU A 132 6.87 -11.28 -13.08
N VAL A 133 5.70 -11.93 -13.06
CA VAL A 133 4.87 -12.00 -11.84
C VAL A 133 5.62 -12.69 -10.71
N ALA A 134 6.30 -13.81 -10.98
CA ALA A 134 7.06 -14.53 -9.97
C ALA A 134 8.19 -13.67 -9.38
N GLU A 135 8.95 -12.95 -10.21
CA GLU A 135 10.03 -12.07 -9.76
C GLU A 135 9.52 -10.94 -8.87
N ILE A 136 8.46 -10.24 -9.30
CA ILE A 136 7.87 -9.15 -8.53
C ILE A 136 7.29 -9.69 -7.22
N GLN A 137 6.54 -10.79 -7.28
CA GLN A 137 5.91 -11.39 -6.11
C GLN A 137 6.94 -11.92 -5.10
N ALA A 138 8.08 -12.44 -5.56
CA ALA A 138 9.18 -12.84 -4.68
C ALA A 138 9.73 -11.66 -3.87
N GLU A 139 9.95 -10.51 -4.51
CA GLU A 139 10.43 -9.31 -3.80
C GLU A 139 9.34 -8.73 -2.88
N VAL A 140 8.06 -8.77 -3.27
CA VAL A 140 6.95 -8.40 -2.38
C VAL A 140 6.94 -9.30 -1.14
N ASN A 141 7.01 -10.62 -1.33
CA ASN A 141 7.03 -11.59 -0.22
C ASN A 141 8.23 -11.33 0.70
N LYS A 142 9.42 -11.11 0.15
CA LYS A 142 10.63 -10.79 0.92
C LYS A 142 10.48 -9.54 1.77
N LYS A 143 9.86 -8.48 1.25
CA LYS A 143 9.57 -7.26 2.03
C LYS A 143 8.58 -7.56 3.16
N LEU A 144 7.49 -8.26 2.87
CA LEU A 144 6.49 -8.62 3.88
C LEU A 144 7.06 -9.57 4.94
N THR A 145 7.90 -10.55 4.59
CA THR A 145 8.57 -11.44 5.55
C THR A 145 9.52 -10.70 6.47
N LYS A 146 10.17 -9.63 5.99
CA LYS A 146 10.96 -8.78 6.89
C LYS A 146 10.05 -8.05 7.89
N GLU A 147 8.96 -7.46 7.38
CA GLU A 147 8.02 -6.67 8.19
C GLU A 147 7.10 -7.51 9.08
N SER A 148 6.98 -8.82 8.84
CA SER A 148 6.29 -9.76 9.74
C SER A 148 7.00 -9.97 11.07
N HIS A 149 8.18 -9.36 11.25
CA HIS A 149 8.89 -9.27 12.52
C HIS A 149 9.02 -7.82 13.03
N ASN A 150 8.29 -6.89 12.44
CA ASN A 150 8.31 -5.49 12.87
C ASN A 150 7.78 -5.35 14.31
N THR A 151 8.34 -4.42 15.07
CA THR A 151 7.92 -4.11 16.45
C THR A 151 6.57 -3.38 16.51
N ASN A 152 6.18 -2.71 15.43
CA ASN A 152 4.85 -2.17 15.26
C ASN A 152 3.87 -3.32 14.94
N ALA A 153 3.00 -3.62 15.91
CA ALA A 153 2.05 -4.74 15.81
C ALA A 153 1.12 -4.66 14.60
N ALA A 154 0.74 -3.46 14.14
CA ALA A 154 -0.13 -3.30 12.98
C ALA A 154 0.62 -3.61 11.67
N VAL A 155 1.88 -3.19 11.55
CA VAL A 155 2.76 -3.55 10.42
C VAL A 155 3.03 -5.05 10.40
N ASN A 156 3.34 -5.62 11.57
CA ASN A 156 3.58 -7.04 11.74
C ASN A 156 2.38 -7.88 11.28
N HIS A 157 1.20 -7.55 11.81
CA HIS A 157 -0.04 -8.26 11.51
C HIS A 157 -0.43 -8.13 10.04
N PHE A 158 -0.41 -6.93 9.48
CA PHE A 158 -0.65 -6.71 8.05
C PHE A 158 0.27 -7.56 7.17
N SER A 159 1.55 -7.64 7.55
CA SER A 159 2.55 -8.36 6.79
C SER A 159 2.32 -9.87 6.82
N HIS A 160 1.98 -10.43 7.99
CA HIS A 160 1.56 -11.82 8.13
C HIS A 160 0.34 -12.15 7.27
N GLU A 161 -0.75 -11.39 7.41
CA GLU A 161 -1.97 -11.65 6.65
C GLU A 161 -1.77 -11.51 5.14
N SER A 162 -0.94 -10.56 4.72
CA SER A 162 -0.65 -10.33 3.30
C SER A 162 0.13 -11.49 2.72
N LEU A 163 1.11 -12.04 3.45
CA LEU A 163 1.85 -13.23 3.02
C LEU A 163 0.91 -14.41 2.76
N GLU A 164 -0.01 -14.70 3.67
CA GLU A 164 -1.00 -15.78 3.51
C GLU A 164 -1.85 -15.59 2.25
N LYS A 165 -2.37 -14.37 2.02
CA LYS A 165 -3.19 -14.03 0.85
C LYS A 165 -2.40 -14.11 -0.48
N LEU A 166 -1.07 -14.01 -0.44
CA LEU A 166 -0.19 -14.00 -1.61
C LEU A 166 0.47 -15.35 -1.90
N GLN A 167 0.36 -16.33 -1.01
CA GLN A 167 0.93 -17.68 -1.21
C GLN A 167 0.47 -18.31 -2.53
N GLU A 168 -0.84 -18.26 -2.80
CA GLU A 168 -1.41 -18.86 -4.01
C GLU A 168 -0.98 -18.12 -5.29
N VAL A 169 -0.86 -16.78 -5.25
CA VAL A 169 -0.32 -15.99 -6.35
C VAL A 169 1.11 -16.44 -6.67
N TYR A 170 1.96 -16.57 -5.65
CA TYR A 170 3.35 -16.98 -5.84
C TYR A 170 3.47 -18.42 -6.37
N LYS A 171 2.64 -19.33 -5.86
CA LYS A 171 2.58 -20.73 -6.33
C LYS A 171 2.14 -20.82 -7.79
N LEU A 172 1.07 -20.12 -8.18
CA LEU A 172 0.59 -20.09 -9.56
C LEU A 172 1.59 -19.45 -10.52
N ALA A 173 2.42 -18.51 -10.04
CA ALA A 173 3.51 -17.94 -10.80
C ALA A 173 4.73 -18.88 -10.94
N GLY A 174 4.68 -20.10 -10.38
CA GLY A 174 5.79 -21.06 -10.41
C GLY A 174 6.83 -20.85 -9.30
N GLY A 175 6.54 -19.98 -8.34
CA GLY A 175 7.33 -19.82 -7.12
C GLY A 175 7.21 -21.05 -6.21
N LYS A 176 8.32 -21.42 -5.58
CA LYS A 176 8.32 -22.48 -4.55
C LYS A 176 7.92 -21.85 -3.22
N VAL A 177 6.74 -22.18 -2.72
CA VAL A 177 6.33 -21.88 -1.33
C VAL A 177 6.89 -22.99 -0.46
N ASP A 178 7.75 -22.67 0.51
CA ASP A 178 8.14 -23.65 1.53
C ASP A 178 6.93 -23.93 2.42
N GLU A 179 6.35 -25.12 2.30
CA GLU A 179 5.17 -25.56 3.08
C GLU A 179 5.47 -25.69 4.60
N HIS A 180 6.72 -25.46 5.02
CA HIS A 180 7.20 -25.63 6.40
C HIS A 180 7.65 -24.34 7.08
N ALA A 181 7.42 -23.16 6.48
CA ALA A 181 7.87 -21.88 7.04
C ALA A 181 6.96 -21.31 8.16
N HIS A 182 5.98 -22.07 8.65
CA HIS A 182 5.14 -21.70 9.79
C HIS A 182 5.74 -22.27 11.09
N HIS A 183 6.68 -21.55 11.70
CA HIS A 183 7.12 -21.79 13.08
C HIS A 183 7.34 -20.48 13.83
#